data_AF-A0A835R8M4-F1
#
_entry.id   AF-A0A835R8M4-F1
#
_cell.length_a   1.000
_cell.length_b   1.000
_cell.length_c   1.000
_cell.angle_alpha   90.00
_cell.angle_beta   90.00
_cell.angle_gamma   90.00
#
_symmetry.space_group_name_H-M   'P 1'
#
loop_
_entity.id
_entity.type
_entity.pdbx_description
1 polymer ?
#
loop_
_entity_poly.entity_id
_entity_poly.type
_entity_poly.pdbx_seq_one_letter_code
_entity_poly.pdbx_strand_id
1 'polypeptide(L)'
;MTSLSSTTPANHTLRAATIFTPSSTLSSDGNLFIFANRDSILFDYRRGTVLRTFPRLPGDGSRNYPSTGSSVMLPLEHLDNFQRVEVMMEDMPGPRLMSDMLLLPTGDVLLINGATHGCAGWEKAINPVLAPYLYKPKDPQGRRFSILRASEIPRMYHSTALLLADGRVLVGGSNPYFRYNFSGYPYATELRLEAFTPHYMGEYYDELRPTEGFNSIGGDDERTRCGDRSERCVFVTHSLSMHQRMLRLECVTVEVTVEGPLMALVRVPTSPVTAPTGK
;
A
#
# COMPACT_ATOMS: atom_id res chain seq x y z
N MET A 1 24.63 36.52 -45.45
CA MET A 1 23.93 37.30 -44.41
C MET A 1 22.83 36.43 -43.83
N THR A 2 22.87 36.30 -42.50
CA THR A 2 21.77 36.04 -41.55
C THR A 2 20.90 34.77 -41.66
N SER A 3 21.04 34.00 -40.58
CA SER A 3 20.19 32.97 -39.99
C SER A 3 18.73 33.37 -39.78
N LEU A 4 17.86 32.37 -39.56
CA LEU A 4 17.11 32.23 -38.31
C LEU A 4 16.62 30.77 -38.12
N SER A 5 16.89 30.27 -36.92
CA SER A 5 16.45 29.01 -36.34
C SER A 5 14.97 29.02 -35.95
N SER A 6 14.32 27.86 -35.94
CA SER A 6 13.35 27.55 -34.89
C SER A 6 13.37 26.06 -34.59
N THR A 7 14.13 25.71 -33.55
CA THR A 7 14.00 24.45 -32.80
C THR A 7 12.64 24.44 -32.11
N THR A 8 11.72 23.60 -32.57
CA THR A 8 10.55 23.20 -31.78
C THR A 8 11.01 22.11 -30.82
N PRO A 9 10.86 22.25 -29.49
CA PRO A 9 11.10 21.13 -28.59
C PRO A 9 10.05 20.06 -28.91
N ALA A 10 10.51 18.83 -29.11
CA ALA A 10 9.65 17.67 -29.15
C ALA A 10 8.91 17.62 -27.81
N ASN A 11 7.66 18.08 -27.80
CA ASN A 11 6.72 17.75 -26.74
C ASN A 11 6.62 16.23 -26.74
N HIS A 12 7.39 15.58 -25.86
CA HIS A 12 7.17 14.20 -25.47
C HIS A 12 5.82 14.16 -24.75
N THR A 13 4.75 14.15 -25.55
CA THR A 13 3.42 13.81 -25.08
C THR A 13 3.55 12.37 -24.61
N LEU A 14 3.56 12.16 -23.29
CA LEU A 14 3.26 10.85 -22.72
C LEU A 14 1.96 10.42 -23.38
N ARG A 15 2.02 9.44 -24.30
CA ARG A 15 0.80 8.80 -24.81
C ARG A 15 0.27 7.92 -23.67
N ALA A 16 -0.29 8.57 -22.65
CA ALA A 16 -1.17 8.03 -21.62
C ALA A 16 -2.58 7.75 -22.19
N ALA A 17 -2.68 7.52 -23.50
CA ALA A 17 -3.91 7.09 -24.11
C ALA A 17 -4.08 5.61 -23.77
N THR A 18 -5.06 5.32 -22.91
CA THR A 18 -5.48 3.99 -22.41
C THR A 18 -4.86 3.53 -21.07
N ILE A 19 -4.70 4.42 -20.09
CA ILE A 19 -4.44 4.00 -18.70
C ILE A 19 -5.57 4.53 -17.83
N PHE A 20 -6.59 3.71 -17.58
CA PHE A 20 -7.75 4.15 -16.81
C PHE A 20 -7.44 4.32 -15.31
N THR A 21 -6.42 3.64 -14.77
CA THR A 21 -5.95 3.79 -13.37
C THR A 21 -4.49 3.33 -13.19
N PRO A 22 -3.46 4.18 -13.32
CA PRO A 22 -2.08 3.82 -12.98
C PRO A 22 -1.90 3.69 -11.45
N SER A 23 -1.00 2.81 -11.01
CA SER A 23 -0.56 2.82 -9.61
C SER A 23 0.59 3.80 -9.48
N SER A 24 0.45 4.81 -8.61
CA SER A 24 1.49 5.81 -8.38
C SER A 24 1.84 5.93 -6.91
N THR A 25 3.13 6.07 -6.62
CA THR A 25 3.62 6.33 -5.27
C THR A 25 4.74 7.37 -5.32
N LEU A 26 4.69 8.33 -4.39
CA LEU A 26 5.77 9.30 -4.21
C LEU A 26 6.98 8.59 -3.62
N SER A 27 8.10 8.57 -4.35
CA SER A 27 9.39 8.04 -3.91
C SER A 27 10.03 8.95 -2.87
N SER A 28 11.00 8.43 -2.12
CA SER A 28 11.69 9.15 -1.04
C SER A 28 12.51 10.35 -1.53
N ASP A 29 12.90 10.34 -2.81
CA ASP A 29 13.58 11.42 -3.52
C ASP A 29 12.63 12.51 -4.05
N GLY A 30 11.32 12.35 -3.84
CA GLY A 30 10.30 13.33 -4.24
C GLY A 30 9.82 13.18 -5.67
N ASN A 31 10.25 12.13 -6.38
CA ASN A 31 9.79 11.81 -7.72
C ASN A 31 8.62 10.81 -7.68
N LEU A 32 7.86 10.72 -8.77
CA LEU A 32 6.72 9.81 -8.86
C LEU A 32 7.18 8.48 -9.46
N PHE A 33 7.06 7.40 -8.70
CA PHE A 33 7.05 6.08 -9.29
C PHE A 33 5.67 5.84 -9.91
N ILE A 34 5.65 5.58 -11.21
CA ILE A 34 4.43 5.33 -11.97
C ILE A 34 4.52 3.93 -12.56
N PHE A 35 3.55 3.09 -12.23
CA PHE A 35 3.37 1.77 -12.82
C PHE A 35 2.11 1.75 -13.69
N ALA A 36 2.33 1.48 -14.97
CA ALA A 36 1.30 1.45 -15.99
C ALA A 36 1.43 0.16 -16.82
N ASN A 37 0.49 -0.73 -16.57
CA ASN A 37 0.36 -2.04 -17.16
C ASN A 37 1.60 -2.92 -16.95
N ARG A 38 2.51 -2.97 -17.92
CA ARG A 38 3.73 -3.77 -17.82
C ARG A 38 4.98 -2.93 -17.63
N ASP A 39 4.83 -1.61 -17.72
CA ASP A 39 5.93 -0.67 -17.72
C ASP A 39 5.90 0.17 -16.45
N SER A 40 7.07 0.46 -15.91
CA SER A 40 7.23 1.40 -14.80
C SER A 40 8.35 2.39 -15.05
N ILE A 41 8.14 3.59 -14.54
CA ILE A 41 9.07 4.70 -14.64
C ILE A 41 9.18 5.43 -13.31
N LEU A 42 10.33 6.07 -13.09
CA LEU A 42 10.49 7.13 -12.12
C LEU A 42 10.41 8.47 -12.86
N PHE A 43 9.46 9.30 -12.51
CA PHE A 43 9.11 10.52 -13.21
C PHE A 43 9.33 11.75 -12.32
N ASP A 44 10.15 12.68 -12.80
CA ASP A 44 10.25 14.03 -12.24
C ASP A 44 9.11 14.87 -12.81
N TYR A 45 8.05 15.02 -12.01
CA TYR A 45 6.87 15.76 -12.42
C TYR A 45 7.08 17.28 -12.46
N ARG A 46 8.14 17.80 -11.82
CA ARG A 46 8.45 19.23 -11.82
C ARG A 46 9.15 19.62 -13.12
N ARG A 47 10.04 18.76 -13.61
CA ARG A 47 10.78 18.95 -14.85
C ARG A 47 10.09 18.32 -16.06
N GLY A 48 9.11 17.45 -15.84
CA GLY A 48 8.41 16.72 -16.89
C GLY A 48 9.28 15.64 -17.55
N THR A 49 10.25 15.08 -16.82
CA THR A 49 11.25 14.16 -17.38
C THR A 49 11.21 12.79 -16.74
N VAL A 50 11.39 11.74 -17.56
CA VAL A 50 11.59 10.38 -17.06
C VAL A 50 13.04 10.24 -16.58
N LEU A 51 13.22 9.99 -15.28
CA LEU A 51 14.53 9.82 -14.66
C LEU A 51 15.04 8.39 -14.84
N ARG A 52 14.13 7.41 -14.79
CA ARG A 52 14.47 5.99 -14.89
C ARG A 52 13.32 5.20 -15.49
N THR A 53 13.65 4.21 -16.31
CA THR A 53 12.73 3.15 -16.74
C THR A 53 13.14 1.84 -16.10
N PHE A 54 12.18 1.07 -15.62
CA PHE A 54 12.40 -0.22 -14.99
C PHE A 54 12.13 -1.36 -15.99
N PRO A 55 12.62 -2.59 -15.71
CA PRO A 55 12.35 -3.74 -16.56
C PRO A 55 10.86 -3.96 -16.75
N ARG A 56 10.45 -4.23 -17.99
CA ARG A 56 9.07 -4.57 -18.34
C ARG A 56 8.67 -5.89 -17.67
N LEU A 57 7.48 -5.93 -17.08
CA LEU A 57 6.94 -7.14 -16.49
C LEU A 57 6.67 -8.24 -17.55
N PRO A 58 6.92 -9.51 -17.22
CA PRO A 58 6.59 -10.63 -18.11
C PRO A 58 5.08 -10.88 -18.20
N GLY A 59 4.67 -11.57 -19.28
CA GLY A 59 3.29 -11.97 -19.58
C GLY A 59 2.46 -10.88 -20.28
N ASP A 60 1.48 -11.27 -21.10
CA ASP A 60 0.78 -10.34 -22.02
C ASP A 60 -0.56 -9.79 -21.50
N GLY A 61 -0.93 -10.14 -20.27
CA GLY A 61 -2.17 -9.69 -19.64
C GLY A 61 -2.10 -8.23 -19.14
N SER A 62 -3.27 -7.58 -19.08
CA SER A 62 -3.40 -6.27 -18.41
C SER A 62 -3.10 -6.41 -16.92
N ARG A 63 -2.37 -5.45 -16.34
CA ARG A 63 -2.11 -5.37 -14.88
C ARG A 63 -2.83 -4.21 -14.21
N ASN A 64 -3.26 -3.21 -14.97
CA ASN A 64 -4.14 -2.15 -14.48
C ASN A 64 -5.57 -2.43 -14.94
N TYR A 65 -6.48 -1.49 -14.69
CA TYR A 65 -7.88 -1.64 -15.06
C TYR A 65 -8.05 -2.19 -16.49
N PRO A 66 -8.90 -3.23 -16.67
CA PRO A 66 -9.83 -3.78 -15.67
C PRO A 66 -9.27 -4.93 -14.84
N SER A 67 -8.03 -5.38 -15.04
CA SER A 67 -7.41 -6.45 -14.24
C SER A 67 -6.89 -6.00 -12.87
N THR A 68 -6.96 -4.70 -12.57
CA THR A 68 -6.66 -4.00 -11.28
C THR A 68 -5.74 -4.78 -10.34
N GLY A 69 -4.44 -4.78 -10.63
CA GLY A 69 -3.39 -5.15 -9.70
C GLY A 69 -3.06 -3.99 -8.76
N SER A 70 -2.79 -4.31 -7.50
CA SER A 70 -2.33 -3.34 -6.50
C SER A 70 -0.80 -3.31 -6.43
N SER A 71 -0.28 -2.26 -5.82
CA SER A 71 1.14 -2.14 -5.46
C SER A 71 1.26 -1.46 -4.10
N VAL A 72 2.31 -1.76 -3.37
CA VAL A 72 2.64 -1.09 -2.10
C VAL A 72 4.11 -0.72 -2.09
N MET A 73 4.44 0.41 -1.46
CA MET A 73 5.81 0.76 -1.15
C MET A 73 6.22 0.07 0.16
N LEU A 74 7.29 -0.72 0.11
CA LEU A 74 7.84 -1.37 1.29
C LEU A 74 8.36 -0.33 2.30
N PRO A 75 8.50 -0.69 3.59
CA PRO A 75 8.94 0.25 4.61
C PRO A 75 10.27 0.89 4.26
N LEU A 76 10.37 2.22 4.46
CA LEU A 76 11.64 2.94 4.36
C LEU A 76 12.37 2.81 5.69
N GLU A 77 13.65 2.44 5.65
CA GLU A 77 14.44 2.12 6.84
C GLU A 77 15.37 3.29 7.20
N HIS A 78 15.50 3.61 8.49
CA HIS A 78 16.40 4.68 8.93
C HIS A 78 17.89 4.39 8.62
N LEU A 79 18.25 3.11 8.45
CA LEU A 79 19.64 2.66 8.26
C LEU A 79 20.27 3.22 6.98
N ASP A 80 19.45 3.56 5.98
CA ASP A 80 19.87 4.20 4.74
C ASP A 80 19.35 5.64 4.61
N ASN A 81 19.00 6.27 5.73
CA ASN A 81 18.37 7.59 5.77
C ASN A 81 17.08 7.66 4.92
N PHE A 82 16.33 6.56 4.85
CA PHE A 82 15.09 6.44 4.09
C PHE A 82 15.26 6.65 2.58
N GLN A 83 16.47 6.50 2.05
CA GLN A 83 16.78 6.77 0.64
C GLN A 83 16.60 5.55 -0.25
N ARG A 84 16.65 4.34 0.30
CA ARG A 84 16.58 3.12 -0.50
C ARG A 84 15.12 2.81 -0.83
N VAL A 85 14.80 2.88 -2.12
CA VAL A 85 13.52 2.40 -2.67
C VAL A 85 13.83 1.27 -3.65
N GLU A 86 13.36 0.07 -3.33
CA GLU A 86 13.50 -1.10 -4.19
C GLU A 86 12.18 -1.48 -4.83
N VAL A 87 12.23 -1.85 -6.11
CA VAL A 87 11.11 -2.44 -6.83
C VAL A 87 11.28 -3.95 -6.79
N MET A 88 10.40 -4.62 -6.05
CA MET A 88 10.36 -6.08 -5.95
C MET A 88 9.27 -6.65 -6.85
N MET A 89 9.56 -7.76 -7.52
CA MET A 89 8.61 -8.48 -8.37
C MET A 89 8.76 -9.98 -8.10
N GLU A 90 7.68 -10.61 -7.65
CA GLU A 90 7.62 -12.04 -7.36
C GLU A 90 6.26 -12.61 -7.76
N ASP A 91 6.26 -13.89 -8.12
CA ASP A 91 5.04 -14.60 -8.43
C ASP A 91 4.25 -14.91 -7.16
N MET A 92 2.97 -14.52 -7.17
CA MET A 92 2.05 -14.85 -6.09
C MET A 92 1.72 -16.35 -6.07
N PRO A 93 1.25 -16.91 -4.93
CA PRO A 93 0.81 -18.30 -4.84
C PRO A 93 -0.30 -18.69 -5.83
N GLY A 94 -1.06 -17.71 -6.31
CA GLY A 94 -2.11 -17.90 -7.30
C GLY A 94 -2.54 -16.58 -7.94
N PRO A 95 -3.32 -16.65 -9.03
CA PRO A 95 -3.86 -15.45 -9.68
C PRO A 95 -4.81 -14.72 -8.74
N ARG A 96 -4.69 -13.39 -8.70
CA ARG A 96 -5.60 -12.53 -7.95
C ARG A 96 -5.72 -11.18 -8.66
N LEU A 97 -6.95 -10.77 -8.91
CA LEU A 97 -7.33 -9.45 -9.42
C LEU A 97 -8.28 -8.77 -8.44
N MET A 98 -8.34 -7.43 -8.45
CA MET A 98 -9.14 -6.63 -7.51
C MET A 98 -8.78 -6.88 -6.03
N SER A 99 -7.52 -7.21 -5.76
CA SER A 99 -7.02 -7.38 -4.39
C SER A 99 -6.84 -6.04 -3.69
N ASP A 100 -6.82 -6.02 -2.36
CA ASP A 100 -6.22 -4.94 -1.60
C ASP A 100 -4.86 -5.40 -1.06
N MET A 101 -3.85 -4.53 -1.14
CA MET A 101 -2.52 -4.75 -0.55
C MET A 101 -2.32 -3.79 0.61
N LEU A 102 -2.08 -4.33 1.80
CA LEU A 102 -1.96 -3.58 3.04
C LEU A 102 -0.60 -3.83 3.66
N LEU A 103 0.16 -2.77 3.91
CA LEU A 103 1.35 -2.81 4.75
C LEU A 103 0.96 -2.89 6.23
N LEU A 104 1.41 -3.94 6.91
CA LEU A 104 1.14 -4.17 8.32
C LEU A 104 2.20 -3.48 9.21
N PRO A 105 1.93 -3.24 10.51
CA PRO A 105 2.89 -2.67 11.45
C PRO A 105 4.19 -3.47 11.62
N THR A 106 4.21 -4.73 11.21
CA THR A 106 5.43 -5.57 11.18
C THR A 106 6.33 -5.25 9.99
N GLY A 107 5.83 -4.55 8.97
CA GLY A 107 6.47 -4.38 7.66
C GLY A 107 6.13 -5.48 6.66
N ASP A 108 5.31 -6.46 7.05
CA ASP A 108 4.76 -7.46 6.13
C ASP A 108 3.64 -6.87 5.28
N VAL A 109 3.33 -7.51 4.15
CA VAL A 109 2.26 -7.10 3.25
C VAL A 109 1.16 -8.15 3.24
N LEU A 110 -0.06 -7.73 3.59
CA LEU A 110 -1.27 -8.55 3.48
C LEU A 110 -1.93 -8.28 2.13
N LEU A 111 -2.15 -9.34 1.36
CA LEU A 111 -2.96 -9.32 0.15
C LEU A 111 -4.31 -10.00 0.46
N ILE A 112 -5.40 -9.27 0.32
CA ILE A 112 -6.76 -9.73 0.64
C ILE A 112 -7.73 -9.35 -0.47
N ASN A 113 -8.95 -9.89 -0.44
CA ASN A 113 -10.02 -9.65 -1.41
C ASN A 113 -9.69 -10.10 -2.86
N GLY A 114 -10.66 -9.98 -3.75
CA GLY A 114 -10.48 -10.20 -5.17
C GLY A 114 -10.84 -11.60 -5.66
N ALA A 115 -10.52 -11.85 -6.92
CA ALA A 115 -10.94 -13.02 -7.67
C ALA A 115 -9.77 -13.59 -8.49
N THR A 116 -9.87 -14.86 -8.91
CA THR A 116 -8.84 -15.49 -9.75
C THR A 116 -9.05 -15.21 -11.24
N HIS A 117 -10.27 -14.88 -11.67
CA HIS A 117 -10.63 -14.77 -13.08
C HIS A 117 -11.64 -13.66 -13.37
N GLY A 118 -11.54 -13.10 -14.58
CA GLY A 118 -12.40 -12.02 -15.05
C GLY A 118 -11.73 -10.65 -14.93
N CYS A 119 -12.51 -9.63 -14.56
CA CYS A 119 -12.00 -8.28 -14.39
C CYS A 119 -12.90 -7.42 -13.49
N ALA A 120 -12.38 -6.27 -13.07
CA ALA A 120 -13.14 -5.19 -12.46
C ALA A 120 -14.26 -4.69 -13.38
N GLY A 121 -15.36 -4.28 -12.76
CA GLY A 121 -16.58 -3.87 -13.44
C GLY A 121 -17.66 -4.93 -13.30
N TRP A 122 -18.55 -4.72 -12.32
CA TRP A 122 -19.77 -5.49 -12.11
C TRP A 122 -19.56 -7.03 -12.17
N GLU A 123 -20.47 -7.76 -12.82
CA GLU A 123 -20.55 -9.22 -12.83
C GLU A 123 -19.47 -9.91 -13.69
N LYS A 124 -18.35 -9.23 -13.94
CA LYS A 124 -17.29 -9.70 -14.83
C LYS A 124 -16.26 -10.60 -14.15
N ALA A 125 -16.23 -10.65 -12.82
CA ALA A 125 -15.29 -11.47 -12.06
C ALA A 125 -15.97 -12.72 -11.48
N ILE A 126 -15.23 -13.84 -11.51
CA ILE A 126 -15.66 -15.14 -10.96
C ILE A 126 -14.54 -15.77 -10.15
N ASN A 127 -14.86 -16.79 -9.36
CA ASN A 127 -13.91 -17.56 -8.54
C ASN A 127 -13.20 -16.68 -7.50
N PRO A 128 -13.90 -16.32 -6.40
CA PRO A 128 -13.36 -15.47 -5.34
C PRO A 128 -12.12 -16.09 -4.71
N VAL A 129 -11.13 -15.26 -4.36
CA VAL A 129 -9.96 -15.71 -3.59
C VAL A 129 -10.21 -15.47 -2.11
N LEU A 130 -10.73 -16.49 -1.45
CA LEU A 130 -11.16 -16.44 -0.04
C LEU A 130 -10.01 -16.41 0.97
N ALA A 131 -8.87 -17.03 0.65
CA ALA A 131 -7.70 -17.08 1.51
C ALA A 131 -6.82 -15.84 1.29
N PRO A 132 -6.50 -15.04 2.31
CA PRO A 132 -5.51 -13.97 2.19
C PRO A 132 -4.10 -14.52 1.98
N TYR A 133 -3.21 -13.73 1.37
CA TYR A 133 -1.78 -14.03 1.28
C TYR A 133 -0.99 -13.08 2.17
N LEU A 134 -0.08 -13.60 2.97
CA LEU A 134 0.89 -12.81 3.72
C LEU A 134 2.23 -12.87 2.98
N TYR A 135 2.75 -11.71 2.61
CA TYR A 135 4.07 -11.55 2.01
C TYR A 135 5.04 -10.96 3.03
N LYS A 136 6.15 -11.64 3.27
CA LYS A 136 7.22 -11.25 4.19
C LYS A 136 8.45 -10.83 3.40
N PRO A 137 8.68 -9.53 3.18
CA PRO A 137 9.74 -9.05 2.28
C PRO A 137 11.16 -9.44 2.72
N LYS A 138 11.35 -9.66 4.02
CA LYS A 138 12.65 -9.97 4.64
C LYS A 138 13.02 -11.45 4.55
N ASP A 139 12.06 -12.33 4.27
CA ASP A 139 12.34 -13.76 4.13
C ASP A 139 13.08 -14.05 2.81
N PRO A 140 13.77 -15.19 2.69
CA PRO A 140 14.39 -15.59 1.43
C PRO A 140 13.38 -15.67 0.28
N GLN A 141 13.81 -15.29 -0.92
CA GLN A 141 12.98 -15.36 -2.13
C GLN A 141 12.40 -16.78 -2.31
N GLY A 142 11.13 -16.87 -2.71
CA GLY A 142 10.42 -18.15 -2.82
C GLY A 142 9.86 -18.70 -1.50
N ARG A 143 10.20 -18.10 -0.35
CA ARG A 143 9.58 -18.41 0.96
C ARG A 143 8.81 -17.23 1.56
N ARG A 144 8.68 -16.13 0.81
CA ARG A 144 8.06 -14.90 1.28
C ARG A 144 6.54 -14.97 1.40
N PHE A 145 5.89 -15.84 0.64
CA PHE A 145 4.43 -15.97 0.68
C PHE A 145 3.96 -17.08 1.61
N SER A 146 2.93 -16.76 2.39
CA SER A 146 2.15 -17.72 3.18
C SER A 146 0.67 -17.54 2.88
N ILE A 147 -0.06 -18.65 2.74
CA ILE A 147 -1.52 -18.63 2.57
C ILE A 147 -2.16 -18.68 3.95
N LEU A 148 -3.04 -17.73 4.24
CA LEU A 148 -3.74 -17.60 5.52
C LEU A 148 -5.12 -18.28 5.49
N ARG A 149 -5.76 -18.38 6.66
CA ARG A 149 -7.10 -18.98 6.79
C ARG A 149 -8.11 -18.22 5.92
N ALA A 150 -8.91 -18.98 5.17
CA ALA A 150 -9.94 -18.43 4.29
C ALA A 150 -11.15 -17.89 5.06
N SER A 151 -11.75 -16.82 4.53
CA SER A 151 -13.09 -16.36 4.89
C SER A 151 -14.15 -17.15 4.10
N GLU A 152 -15.38 -17.14 4.59
CA GLU A 152 -16.55 -17.66 3.86
C GLU A 152 -17.22 -16.60 2.98
N ILE A 153 -16.80 -15.33 3.11
CA ILE A 153 -17.40 -14.19 2.42
C ILE A 153 -16.60 -13.83 1.17
N PRO A 154 -17.20 -13.91 -0.04
CA PRO A 154 -16.54 -13.48 -1.26
C PRO A 154 -16.45 -11.95 -1.34
N ARG A 155 -15.23 -11.41 -1.32
CA ARG A 155 -14.95 -9.98 -1.43
C ARG A 155 -14.57 -9.63 -2.87
N MET A 156 -15.59 -9.33 -3.68
CA MET A 156 -15.50 -9.12 -5.14
C MET A 156 -15.34 -7.63 -5.51
N TYR A 157 -15.72 -7.22 -6.72
CA TYR A 157 -15.67 -5.82 -7.15
C TYR A 157 -16.36 -4.87 -6.17
N HIS A 158 -15.71 -3.76 -5.83
CA HIS A 158 -16.08 -2.85 -4.72
C HIS A 158 -15.91 -3.42 -3.30
N SER A 159 -15.10 -4.45 -3.10
CA SER A 159 -14.53 -4.71 -1.78
C SER A 159 -13.49 -3.66 -1.42
N THR A 160 -13.25 -3.49 -0.12
CA THR A 160 -12.17 -2.68 0.40
C THR A 160 -11.64 -3.30 1.68
N ALA A 161 -10.38 -3.00 2.01
CA ALA A 161 -9.79 -3.35 3.29
C ALA A 161 -8.93 -2.20 3.80
N LEU A 162 -8.89 -2.04 5.12
CA LEU A 162 -8.22 -0.93 5.80
C LEU A 162 -7.54 -1.43 7.08
N LEU A 163 -6.29 -1.03 7.31
CA LEU A 163 -5.60 -1.23 8.58
C LEU A 163 -6.15 -0.25 9.63
N LEU A 164 -6.61 -0.77 10.76
CA LEU A 164 -7.10 -0.01 11.90
C LEU A 164 -5.95 0.40 12.83
N ALA A 165 -6.18 1.44 13.63
CA ALA A 165 -5.20 1.94 14.60
C ALA A 165 -4.83 0.90 15.68
N ASP A 166 -5.72 -0.04 15.98
CA ASP A 166 -5.45 -1.14 16.92
C ASP A 166 -4.66 -2.30 16.30
N GLY A 167 -4.29 -2.20 15.02
CA GLY A 167 -3.52 -3.20 14.29
C GLY A 167 -4.36 -4.28 13.62
N ARG A 168 -5.69 -4.31 13.78
CA ARG A 168 -6.57 -5.21 13.00
C ARG A 168 -6.81 -4.66 11.59
N VAL A 169 -7.35 -5.50 10.71
CA VAL A 169 -7.74 -5.08 9.36
C VAL A 169 -9.25 -5.19 9.22
N LEU A 170 -9.92 -4.06 8.92
CA LEU A 170 -11.34 -4.04 8.61
C LEU A 170 -11.53 -4.38 7.13
N VAL A 171 -12.42 -5.32 6.83
CA VAL A 171 -12.74 -5.78 5.47
C VAL A 171 -14.23 -5.56 5.22
N GLY A 172 -14.58 -4.95 4.09
CA GLY A 172 -15.95 -4.59 3.74
C GLY A 172 -16.25 -4.63 2.25
N GLY A 173 -17.52 -4.40 1.89
CA GLY A 173 -18.04 -4.63 0.53
C GLY A 173 -18.24 -6.12 0.25
N SER A 174 -18.52 -6.59 -0.96
CA SER A 174 -18.49 -5.98 -2.28
C SER A 174 -19.88 -5.66 -2.83
N ASN A 175 -19.93 -4.85 -3.89
CA ASN A 175 -21.13 -4.72 -4.72
C ASN A 175 -20.78 -4.98 -6.19
N PRO A 176 -20.92 -6.23 -6.66
CA PRO A 176 -20.60 -6.60 -8.03
C PRO A 176 -21.71 -6.25 -9.04
N TYR A 177 -22.68 -5.40 -8.68
CA TYR A 177 -23.81 -5.04 -9.55
C TYR A 177 -23.93 -3.52 -9.71
N PHE A 178 -24.52 -3.09 -10.82
CA PHE A 178 -24.82 -1.69 -11.09
C PHE A 178 -25.72 -1.04 -10.02
N ARG A 179 -26.61 -1.82 -9.40
CA ARG A 179 -27.43 -1.43 -8.24
C ARG A 179 -27.29 -2.48 -7.16
N TYR A 180 -27.54 -2.13 -5.90
CA TYR A 180 -27.55 -3.12 -4.83
C TYR A 180 -28.52 -4.26 -5.16
N ASN A 181 -28.01 -5.48 -5.07
CA ASN A 181 -28.75 -6.71 -5.33
C ASN A 181 -28.35 -7.77 -4.28
N PHE A 182 -29.15 -7.85 -3.22
CA PHE A 182 -28.94 -8.76 -2.10
C PHE A 182 -29.35 -10.21 -2.40
N SER A 183 -30.03 -10.45 -3.52
CA SER A 183 -30.38 -11.79 -4.03
C SER A 183 -29.58 -12.15 -5.28
N GLY A 184 -28.52 -11.39 -5.56
CA GLY A 184 -27.68 -11.58 -6.72
C GLY A 184 -26.92 -12.91 -6.68
N TYR A 185 -26.84 -13.58 -7.82
CA TYR A 185 -26.11 -14.83 -8.01
C TYR A 185 -24.99 -14.63 -9.05
N PRO A 186 -23.78 -15.18 -8.83
CA PRO A 186 -23.37 -16.03 -7.71
C PRO A 186 -22.95 -15.27 -6.44
N TYR A 187 -22.72 -13.97 -6.52
CA TYR A 187 -22.25 -13.16 -5.39
C TYR A 187 -23.20 -12.00 -5.17
N ALA A 188 -23.90 -11.96 -4.03
CA ALA A 188 -24.79 -10.87 -3.69
C ALA A 188 -24.02 -9.60 -3.28
N THR A 189 -24.70 -8.47 -3.23
CA THR A 189 -24.18 -7.29 -2.52
C THR A 189 -23.93 -7.65 -1.05
N GLU A 190 -22.71 -7.41 -0.59
CA GLU A 190 -22.24 -7.76 0.75
C GLU A 190 -22.01 -6.49 1.58
N LEU A 191 -22.74 -6.39 2.69
CA LEU A 191 -22.70 -5.25 3.61
C LEU A 191 -22.09 -5.63 4.97
N ARG A 192 -21.87 -6.91 5.24
CA ARG A 192 -21.23 -7.36 6.47
C ARG A 192 -19.76 -6.96 6.46
N LEU A 193 -19.26 -6.59 7.63
CA LEU A 193 -17.85 -6.30 7.85
C LEU A 193 -17.19 -7.50 8.53
N GLU A 194 -15.93 -7.76 8.19
CA GLU A 194 -15.07 -8.69 8.91
C GLU A 194 -13.88 -7.93 9.49
N ALA A 195 -13.50 -8.26 10.72
CA ALA A 195 -12.23 -7.84 11.29
C ALA A 195 -11.24 -8.99 11.16
N PHE A 196 -10.26 -8.85 10.29
CA PHE A 196 -9.13 -9.77 10.18
C PHE A 196 -8.11 -9.45 11.28
N THR A 197 -7.81 -10.44 12.12
CA THR A 197 -6.82 -10.32 13.21
C THR A 197 -5.50 -10.94 12.75
N PRO A 198 -4.45 -10.11 12.53
CA PRO A 198 -3.17 -10.61 12.04
C PRO A 198 -2.39 -11.40 13.09
N HIS A 199 -1.39 -12.16 12.63
CA HIS A 199 -0.60 -13.08 13.48
C HIS A 199 0.10 -12.41 14.68
N TYR A 200 0.51 -11.15 14.56
CA TYR A 200 1.13 -10.39 15.65
C TYR A 200 0.16 -10.01 16.77
N MET A 201 -1.14 -10.30 16.62
CA MET A 201 -2.15 -10.12 17.66
C MET A 201 -2.54 -11.44 18.35
N GLY A 202 -1.83 -12.53 18.09
CA GLY A 202 -2.07 -13.80 18.79
C GLY A 202 -1.77 -13.72 20.28
N GLU A 203 -2.36 -14.63 21.06
CA GLU A 203 -2.29 -14.68 22.54
C GLU A 203 -0.84 -14.62 23.08
N TYR A 204 0.10 -15.24 22.36
CA TYR A 204 1.53 -15.21 22.71
C TYR A 204 2.09 -13.79 22.84
N TYR A 205 1.54 -12.82 22.12
CA TYR A 205 1.98 -11.42 22.13
C TYR A 205 1.15 -10.53 23.06
N ASP A 206 0.14 -11.05 23.76
CA ASP A 206 -0.75 -10.21 24.57
C ASP A 206 0.02 -9.53 25.72
N GLU A 207 0.95 -10.23 26.35
CA GLU A 207 1.84 -9.66 27.39
C GLU A 207 2.92 -8.74 26.82
N LEU A 208 3.21 -8.85 25.52
CA LEU A 208 4.21 -8.04 24.82
C LEU A 208 3.62 -6.81 24.13
N ARG A 209 2.28 -6.70 24.05
CA ARG A 209 1.61 -5.63 23.34
C ARG A 209 1.72 -4.32 24.14
N PRO A 210 2.29 -3.25 23.57
CA PRO A 210 2.33 -1.96 24.23
C PRO A 210 0.91 -1.45 24.48
N THR A 211 0.63 -0.99 25.71
CA THR A 211 -0.73 -0.60 26.11
C THR A 211 -1.01 0.91 26.03
N GLU A 212 -0.02 1.81 25.88
CA GLU A 212 -0.28 3.26 25.76
C GLU A 212 0.77 4.08 24.95
N GLY A 213 0.28 5.13 24.27
CA GLY A 213 0.90 6.46 24.09
C GLY A 213 2.25 6.62 23.37
N PHE A 214 2.23 6.82 22.04
CA PHE A 214 3.36 7.48 21.36
C PHE A 214 3.24 9.00 21.49
N ASN A 215 4.16 9.64 22.23
CA ASN A 215 4.40 11.08 22.15
C ASN A 215 5.67 11.30 21.32
N SER A 216 5.53 11.65 20.05
CA SER A 216 6.68 12.00 19.21
C SER A 216 7.18 13.41 19.57
N ILE A 217 8.41 13.51 20.08
CA ILE A 217 9.13 14.78 20.16
C ILE A 217 9.93 14.89 18.85
N GLY A 218 9.50 15.79 17.96
CA GLY A 218 10.33 16.22 16.84
C GLY A 218 11.42 17.19 17.35
N GLY A 219 12.69 16.96 17.00
CA GLY A 219 13.70 18.02 17.05
C GLY A 219 13.55 18.90 15.80
N ASP A 220 13.69 20.22 15.84
CA ASP A 220 14.44 21.06 16.78
C ASP A 220 13.53 22.00 17.62
N ASP A 221 13.79 22.04 18.93
CA ASP A 221 13.52 23.16 19.85
C ASP A 221 12.14 23.86 19.88
N GLU A 222 11.03 23.12 19.78
CA GLU A 222 9.71 23.64 20.22
C GLU A 222 8.92 22.64 21.07
N ARG A 223 8.67 23.04 22.32
CA ARG A 223 7.68 22.39 23.21
C ARG A 223 6.27 22.71 22.70
N THR A 224 5.65 21.80 21.95
CA THR A 224 4.19 21.82 21.75
C THR A 224 3.54 20.70 22.56
N ARG A 225 2.57 21.04 23.43
CA ARG A 225 1.73 20.06 24.13
C ARG A 225 0.90 19.29 23.09
N CYS A 226 1.13 17.99 22.95
CA CYS A 226 0.34 17.13 22.08
C CYS A 226 -0.77 16.46 22.88
N GLY A 227 -2.01 16.85 22.61
CA GLY A 227 -3.24 16.19 23.05
C GLY A 227 -4.06 15.64 21.88
N ASP A 228 -3.47 15.49 20.69
CA ASP A 228 -4.16 14.96 19.50
C ASP A 228 -3.36 13.80 18.89
N ARG A 229 -4.03 12.66 18.73
CA ARG A 229 -3.52 11.53 17.95
C ARG A 229 -3.54 11.92 16.47
N SER A 230 -2.37 11.96 15.83
CA SER A 230 -2.28 12.11 14.39
C SER A 230 -2.42 10.74 13.73
N GLU A 231 -3.60 10.47 13.17
CA GLU A 231 -3.90 9.26 12.41
C GLU A 231 -4.18 9.65 10.96
N ARG A 232 -3.19 9.46 10.08
CA ARG A 232 -3.42 9.54 8.64
C ARG A 232 -4.35 8.42 8.20
N CYS A 233 -5.60 8.78 7.91
CA CYS A 233 -6.56 7.84 7.37
C CYS A 233 -6.15 7.44 5.94
N VAL A 234 -5.90 6.16 5.72
CA VAL A 234 -5.59 5.62 4.39
C VAL A 234 -6.92 5.45 3.64
N PHE A 235 -7.06 6.11 2.49
CA PHE A 235 -8.21 5.92 1.61
C PHE A 235 -7.92 4.84 0.57
N VAL A 236 -8.82 3.85 0.47
CA VAL A 236 -8.71 2.74 -0.48
C VAL A 236 -10.02 2.59 -1.24
N THR A 237 -9.94 2.59 -2.56
CA THR A 237 -11.06 2.20 -3.42
C THR A 237 -10.53 1.53 -4.68
N HIS A 238 -11.27 0.56 -5.21
CA HIS A 238 -10.92 -0.13 -6.46
C HIS A 238 -9.47 -0.67 -6.46
N SER A 239 -9.03 -1.23 -5.33
CA SER A 239 -7.68 -1.78 -5.17
C SER A 239 -6.54 -0.76 -5.23
N LEU A 240 -6.88 0.55 -5.17
CA LEU A 240 -5.92 1.65 -5.22
C LEU A 240 -5.80 2.28 -3.83
N SER A 241 -4.58 2.21 -3.30
CA SER A 241 -4.17 2.88 -2.08
C SER A 241 -2.85 3.61 -2.37
N MET A 242 -2.91 4.93 -2.55
CA MET A 242 -1.72 5.74 -2.86
C MET A 242 -1.12 6.43 -1.62
N HIS A 243 -1.81 6.34 -0.48
CA HIS A 243 -1.48 7.08 0.74
C HIS A 243 -0.75 6.24 1.78
N GLN A 244 -0.81 4.90 1.69
CA GLN A 244 -0.16 4.04 2.67
C GLN A 244 1.36 4.18 2.60
N ARG A 245 1.97 4.43 3.76
CA ARG A 245 3.42 4.55 3.91
C ARG A 245 3.84 4.15 5.31
N MET A 246 4.95 3.42 5.41
CA MET A 246 5.56 3.05 6.68
C MET A 246 7.01 3.53 6.73
N LEU A 247 7.38 4.08 7.89
CA LEU A 247 8.74 4.50 8.20
C LEU A 247 9.20 3.68 9.40
N ARG A 248 10.36 3.03 9.28
CA ARG A 248 11.00 2.35 10.39
C ARG A 248 12.02 3.29 11.02
N LEU A 249 11.65 3.85 12.16
CA LEU A 249 12.40 4.90 12.86
C LEU A 249 13.56 4.31 13.68
N GLU A 250 14.61 5.11 13.86
CA GLU A 250 15.73 4.80 14.76
C GLU A 250 15.26 4.97 16.21
N CYS A 251 15.45 3.96 17.05
CA CYS A 251 15.30 4.08 18.50
C CYS A 251 16.66 4.47 19.09
N VAL A 252 16.76 5.68 19.63
CA VAL A 252 18.00 6.27 20.15
C VAL A 252 18.27 5.76 21.56
N THR A 253 17.24 5.79 22.41
CA THR A 253 17.31 5.27 23.78
C THR A 253 15.99 4.62 24.17
N VAL A 254 16.08 3.64 25.06
CA VAL A 254 14.94 3.04 25.76
C VAL A 254 15.20 3.21 27.25
N GLU A 255 14.34 3.96 27.91
CA GLU A 255 14.37 4.18 29.35
C GLU A 255 13.31 3.31 30.01
N VAL A 256 13.76 2.39 30.86
CA VAL A 256 12.91 1.55 31.69
C VAL A 256 12.70 2.27 33.01
N THR A 257 11.51 2.82 33.23
CA THR A 257 11.13 3.35 34.53
C THR A 257 10.71 2.23 35.47
N VAL A 258 11.16 2.27 36.72
CA VAL A 258 11.00 1.19 37.74
C VAL A 258 9.53 0.83 38.01
N GLU A 259 8.59 1.78 37.81
CA GLU A 259 7.15 1.57 38.00
C GLU A 259 6.29 2.25 36.91
N GLY A 260 6.89 2.61 35.77
CA GLY A 260 6.23 3.41 34.72
C GLY A 260 6.34 2.79 33.31
N PRO A 261 5.68 3.39 32.31
CA PRO A 261 5.73 2.91 30.94
C PRO A 261 7.15 2.97 30.36
N LEU A 262 7.48 2.01 29.50
CA LEU A 262 8.70 2.04 28.68
C LEU A 262 8.71 3.31 27.83
N MET A 263 9.73 4.15 28.00
CA MET A 263 9.90 5.36 27.21
C MET A 263 10.96 5.14 26.15
N ALA A 264 10.60 5.32 24.87
CA ALA A 264 11.53 5.23 23.76
C ALA A 264 11.72 6.60 23.10
N LEU A 265 12.96 7.06 23.04
CA LEU A 265 13.32 8.22 22.21
C LEU A 265 13.53 7.73 20.79
N VAL A 266 12.78 8.27 19.83
CA VAL A 266 12.87 7.90 18.42
C VAL A 266 13.25 9.10 17.56
N ARG A 267 14.09 8.88 16.54
CA ARG A 267 14.44 9.91 15.57
C ARG A 267 13.46 9.90 14.40
N VAL A 268 12.80 11.03 14.17
CA VAL A 268 11.86 11.22 13.05
C VAL A 268 12.60 11.88 11.87
N PRO A 269 12.37 11.46 10.61
CA PRO A 269 12.94 12.15 9.46
C PRO A 269 12.38 13.58 9.32
N THR A 270 13.26 14.52 9.00
CA THR A 270 12.92 15.95 8.82
C THR A 270 12.34 16.25 7.44
N SER A 271 12.46 15.33 6.48
CA SER A 271 11.99 15.54 5.11
C SER A 271 10.47 15.39 5.00
N PRO A 272 9.73 16.43 4.56
CA PRO A 272 8.30 16.34 4.30
C PRO A 272 7.99 15.48 3.07
N VAL A 273 8.99 15.08 2.30
CA VAL A 273 8.82 14.10 1.21
C VAL A 273 8.76 12.69 1.77
N THR A 274 9.58 12.38 2.78
CA THR A 274 9.70 11.05 3.40
C THR A 274 8.58 10.82 4.42
N ALA A 275 8.31 11.81 5.25
CA ALA A 275 7.17 11.88 6.17
C ALA A 275 6.25 13.03 5.75
N PRO A 276 5.36 12.83 4.76
CA PRO A 276 4.49 13.92 4.33
C PRO A 276 3.59 14.39 5.47
N THR A 277 3.28 15.68 5.50
CA THR A 277 2.44 16.28 6.53
C THR A 277 1.02 15.74 6.40
N GLY A 278 0.49 15.11 7.44
CA GLY A 278 -0.93 14.81 7.56
C GLY A 278 -1.29 14.86 9.03
N LYS A 279 -2.52 15.29 9.30
CA LYS A 279 -3.12 15.12 10.61
C LYS A 279 -3.63 13.69 10.71
#